data_AF-A0A379FDZ5-F1
#
_entry.id   AF-A0A379FDZ5-F1
#
_cell.length_a   1.000
_cell.length_b   1.000
_cell.length_c   1.000
_cell.angle_alpha   90.00
_cell.angle_beta   90.00
_cell.angle_gamma   90.00
#
_symmetry.space_group_name_H-M   'P 1'
#
loop_
_entity.id
_entity.type
_entity.pdbx_description
1 polymer ?
#
loop_
_entity_poly.entity_id
_entity_poly.type
_entity_poly.pdbx_seq_one_letter_code
_entity_poly.pdbx_strand_id
1 'polypeptide(L)'
;MQGINSTKSIQLEVLYMGKDCICVIFLKGPAPVSALQDIETQLLQDAEEYEMFTEHGTYQISVTRDNGEYDSCGRCEIAPYWDFDIQSFEPMPEEYYAGN
;
A
#
# COMPACT_ATOMS: atom_id res chain seq x y z
N MET A 1 -17.34 2.00 -21.08
CA MET A 1 -17.80 3.23 -20.38
C MET A 1 -17.21 3.20 -18.98
N GLN A 2 -16.71 4.34 -18.54
CA GLN A 2 -15.89 4.55 -17.36
C GLN A 2 -16.55 4.04 -16.07
N GLY A 3 -15.78 3.32 -15.28
CA GLY A 3 -16.06 3.01 -13.89
C GLY A 3 -14.83 3.32 -13.04
N ILE A 4 -14.25 4.52 -13.19
CA ILE A 4 -13.32 5.04 -12.19
C ILE A 4 -14.17 5.33 -10.96
N ASN A 5 -14.43 4.29 -10.16
CA ASN A 5 -14.94 4.48 -8.82
C ASN A 5 -13.82 5.22 -8.10
N SER A 6 -13.96 6.55 -8.06
CA SER A 6 -13.15 7.43 -7.24
C SER A 6 -13.52 7.17 -5.78
N THR A 7 -13.13 5.99 -5.27
CA THR A 7 -12.79 5.88 -3.86
C THR A 7 -11.71 6.92 -3.67
N LYS A 8 -12.05 8.00 -2.93
CA LYS A 8 -11.07 8.96 -2.44
C LYS A 8 -9.87 8.14 -1.98
N SER A 9 -8.71 8.35 -2.61
CA SER A 9 -7.53 7.54 -2.35
C SER A 9 -7.28 7.51 -0.84
N ILE A 10 -7.16 6.29 -0.31
CA ILE A 10 -6.79 6.11 1.09
C ILE A 10 -5.32 6.49 1.16
N GLN A 11 -4.94 7.38 2.08
CA GLN A 11 -3.53 7.70 2.29
C GLN A 11 -3.05 6.94 3.52
N LEU A 12 -1.91 6.27 3.37
CA LEU A 12 -1.21 5.57 4.44
C LEU A 12 0.13 6.23 4.70
N GLU A 13 0.56 6.23 5.96
CA GLU A 13 1.98 6.33 6.30
C GLU A 13 2.45 4.95 6.76
N VAL A 14 3.52 4.48 6.14
CA VAL A 14 4.09 3.16 6.37
C VAL A 14 5.51 3.32 6.85
N LEU A 15 5.79 2.87 8.07
CA LEU A 15 7.14 2.76 8.60
C LEU A 15 7.75 1.46 8.07
N TYR A 16 8.90 1.58 7.40
CA TYR A 16 9.70 0.46 6.94
C TYR A 16 11.04 0.47 7.68
N MET A 17 11.38 -0.63 8.33
CA MET A 17 12.66 -0.85 9.02
C MET A 17 13.31 -2.18 8.61
N GLY A 18 13.02 -2.65 7.40
CA GLY A 18 13.46 -3.93 6.86
C GLY A 18 12.30 -4.90 6.63
N LYS A 19 12.57 -6.00 5.92
CA LYS A 19 11.55 -6.96 5.45
C LYS A 19 10.63 -7.48 6.56
N ASP A 20 11.14 -7.65 7.78
CA ASP A 20 10.36 -8.15 8.93
C ASP A 20 9.63 -7.04 9.70
N CYS A 21 9.79 -5.78 9.30
CA CYS A 21 9.27 -4.62 10.04
C CYS A 21 8.68 -3.57 9.09
N ILE A 22 7.50 -3.90 8.56
CA ILE A 22 6.63 -3.00 7.79
C ILE A 22 5.39 -2.73 8.64
N CYS A 23 5.08 -1.47 8.91
CA CYS A 23 3.96 -1.10 9.79
C CYS A 23 3.19 0.09 9.23
N VAL A 24 1.88 -0.05 9.08
CA VAL A 24 0.99 1.10 8.80
C VAL A 24 0.82 1.90 10.09
N ILE A 25 1.33 3.13 10.13
CA ILE A 25 1.33 3.98 11.33
C ILE A 25 0.27 5.09 11.29
N PHE A 26 -0.21 5.45 10.09
CA PHE A 26 -1.24 6.45 9.92
C PHE A 26 -2.16 6.12 8.75
N LEU A 27 -3.44 6.46 8.91
CA LEU A 27 -4.49 6.31 7.91
C LEU A 27 -5.21 7.65 7.77
N LYS A 28 -5.38 8.10 6.54
CA LYS A 28 -6.20 9.27 6.21
C LYS A 28 -7.20 8.95 5.11
N GLY A 29 -8.47 9.22 5.42
CA GLY A 29 -9.60 8.91 4.57
C GLY A 29 -10.48 7.81 5.18
N PRO A 30 -11.72 7.64 4.67
CA PRO A 30 -12.61 6.61 5.14
C PRO A 30 -12.19 5.23 4.60
N ALA A 31 -12.01 4.26 5.50
CA ALA A 31 -11.78 2.87 5.14
C ALA A 31 -12.47 1.94 6.15
N PRO A 32 -13.25 0.94 5.69
CA PRO A 32 -13.73 -0.13 6.57
C PRO A 32 -12.56 -0.95 7.13
N VAL A 33 -12.72 -1.50 8.34
CA VAL A 33 -11.68 -2.34 8.98
C VAL A 33 -11.28 -3.53 8.10
N SER A 34 -12.25 -4.16 7.43
CA SER A 34 -11.96 -5.28 6.51
C SER A 34 -11.07 -4.85 5.34
N ALA A 35 -11.28 -3.65 4.79
CA ALA A 35 -10.43 -3.14 3.72
C ALA A 35 -9.01 -2.86 4.23
N LEU A 36 -8.84 -2.41 5.47
CA LEU A 36 -7.51 -2.20 6.07
C LEU A 36 -6.73 -3.50 6.20
N GLN A 37 -7.40 -4.59 6.61
CA GLN A 37 -6.78 -5.92 6.69
C GLN A 37 -6.36 -6.44 5.31
N ASP A 38 -7.22 -6.24 4.30
CA ASP A 38 -6.92 -6.63 2.92
C ASP A 38 -5.75 -5.82 2.36
N ILE A 39 -5.73 -4.52 2.62
CA ILE A 39 -4.64 -3.60 2.23
C ILE A 39 -3.33 -4.02 2.88
N GLU A 40 -3.31 -4.25 4.20
CA GLU A 40 -2.11 -4.65 4.93
C GLU A 40 -1.55 -5.98 4.41
N THR A 41 -2.44 -6.96 4.17
CA THR A 41 -2.03 -8.27 3.65
C THR A 41 -1.39 -8.15 2.27
N GLN A 42 -2.00 -7.41 1.35
CA GLN A 42 -1.45 -7.25 0.00
C GLN A 42 -0.18 -6.40 0.00
N LEU A 43 -0.13 -5.33 0.81
CA LEU A 43 1.05 -4.49 0.93
C LEU A 43 2.28 -5.29 1.37
N LEU A 44 2.12 -6.20 2.34
CA LEU A 44 3.21 -7.07 2.79
C LEU A 44 3.69 -8.02 1.67
N GLN A 45 2.76 -8.58 0.89
CA GLN A 45 3.09 -9.44 -0.25
C GLN A 45 3.83 -8.65 -1.35
N ASP A 46 3.29 -7.51 -1.75
CA ASP A 46 3.85 -6.67 -2.81
C ASP A 46 5.21 -6.07 -2.39
N ALA A 47 5.36 -5.71 -1.12
CA ALA A 47 6.64 -5.23 -0.58
C ALA A 47 7.74 -6.30 -0.64
N GLU A 48 7.40 -7.57 -0.43
CA GLU A 48 8.32 -8.69 -0.56
C GLU A 48 8.60 -9.05 -2.03
N GLU A 49 7.55 -9.18 -2.86
CA GLU A 49 7.65 -9.63 -4.24
C GLU A 49 8.34 -8.59 -5.15
N TYR A 50 8.03 -7.31 -4.97
CA TYR A 50 8.47 -6.23 -5.86
C TYR A 50 9.57 -5.36 -5.26
N GLU A 51 10.10 -5.70 -4.07
CA GLU A 51 11.08 -4.88 -3.33
C GLU A 51 10.63 -3.42 -3.21
N MET A 52 9.34 -3.20 -2.90
CA MET A 52 8.68 -1.90 -2.95
C MET A 52 9.35 -0.83 -2.04
N PHE A 53 9.94 -1.25 -0.92
CA PHE A 53 10.65 -0.37 0.01
C PHE A 53 12.16 -0.66 -0.01
N THR A 54 12.95 0.39 -0.29
CA THR A 54 14.40 0.27 -0.48
C THR A 54 15.23 0.78 0.70
N GLU A 55 14.70 1.71 1.49
CA GLU A 55 15.43 2.41 2.56
C GLU A 55 14.57 2.52 3.82
N HIS A 56 15.17 2.44 5.00
CA HIS A 56 14.37 2.57 6.22
C HIS A 56 13.91 4.01 6.45
N GLY A 57 12.65 4.15 6.81
CA GLY A 57 12.00 5.43 7.00
C GLY A 57 10.49 5.31 6.85
N THR A 58 9.85 6.47 6.69
CA THR A 58 8.40 6.57 6.55
C THR A 58 8.05 6.85 5.10
N TYR A 59 7.20 5.99 4.54
CA TYR A 59 6.65 6.13 3.20
C TYR A 59 5.23 6.65 3.28
N GLN A 60 4.92 7.69 2.51
CA GLN A 60 3.53 8.09 2.28
C GLN A 60 3.04 7.38 1.02
N ILE A 61 1.98 6.59 1.16
CA ILE A 61 1.45 5.74 0.09
C ILE A 61 0.01 6.13 -0.17
N SER A 62 -0.35 6.30 -1.44
CA SER A 62 -1.75 6.38 -1.84
C SER A 62 -2.23 5.00 -2.28
N VAL A 63 -3.43 4.64 -1.83
CA VAL A 63 -4.00 3.31 -2.02
C VAL A 63 -5.33 3.45 -2.74
N THR A 64 -5.44 2.74 -3.86
CA THR A 64 -6.65 2.72 -4.70
C THR A 64 -7.09 1.29 -4.97
N ARG A 65 -8.41 1.04 -5.00
CA ARG A 65 -8.93 -0.29 -5.35
C ARG A 65 -9.13 -0.37 -6.85
N ASP A 66 -8.44 -1.29 -7.50
CA ASP A 66 -8.83 -1.75 -8.82
C ASP A 66 -9.85 -2.89 -8.67
N ASN A 67 -10.94 -2.83 -9.44
CA ASN A 67 -12.01 -3.82 -9.38
C ASN A 67 -11.74 -5.03 -10.26
N GLY A 68 -10.55 -5.11 -10.86
CA GLY A 68 -10.17 -6.11 -11.82
C GLY A 68 -10.89 -5.94 -13.15
N GLU A 69 -10.69 -6.93 -14.01
CA GLU A 69 -11.27 -6.97 -15.34
C GLU A 69 -11.98 -8.31 -15.56
N TYR A 70 -13.17 -8.24 -16.14
CA TYR A 70 -14.02 -9.39 -16.45
C TYR A 70 -14.42 -9.34 -17.91
N ASP A 71 -14.38 -10.50 -18.57
CA ASP A 71 -14.78 -10.63 -19.97
C ASP A 71 -16.30 -10.47 -20.15
N SER A 72 -16.74 -10.44 -21.41
CA SER A 72 -18.18 -10.34 -21.75
C SER A 72 -19.05 -11.50 -21.24
N CYS A 73 -18.44 -12.63 -20.86
CA CYS A 73 -19.10 -13.79 -20.29
C CYS A 73 -19.06 -13.79 -18.75
N GLY A 74 -18.49 -12.76 -18.12
CA GLY A 74 -18.31 -12.64 -16.67
C GLY A 74 -17.17 -13.48 -16.10
N ARG A 75 -16.23 -13.95 -16.95
CA ARG A 75 -15.02 -14.64 -16.48
C ARG A 75 -13.99 -13.61 -16.05
N CYS A 76 -13.34 -13.87 -14.92
CA CYS A 76 -12.28 -13.03 -14.39
C CYS A 76 -11.04 -13.11 -15.31
N GLU A 77 -10.60 -11.98 -15.83
CA GLU A 77 -9.34 -11.84 -16.58
C GLU A 77 -8.25 -11.29 -15.66
N ILE A 78 -8.58 -10.29 -14.84
CA ILE A 78 -7.71 -9.71 -13.81
C ILE A 78 -8.50 -9.68 -12.51
N ALA A 79 -7.95 -10.28 -11.45
CA ALA A 79 -8.60 -10.28 -10.14
C ALA A 79 -8.52 -8.88 -9.51
N PRO A 80 -9.52 -8.46 -8.71
CA PRO A 80 -9.47 -7.19 -7.99
C PRO A 80 -8.25 -7.10 -7.05
N TYR A 81 -7.54 -5.97 -7.07
CA TYR A 81 -6.32 -5.75 -6.29
C TYR A 81 -6.24 -4.32 -5.76
N TRP A 82 -5.42 -4.11 -4.73
CA TRP A 82 -5.04 -2.78 -4.25
C TRP A 82 -3.83 -2.28 -5.02
N ASP A 83 -3.93 -1.09 -5.58
CA ASP A 83 -2.82 -0.41 -6.23
C ASP A 83 -2.16 0.55 -5.22
N PHE A 84 -0.83 0.49 -5.16
CA PHE A 84 -0.01 1.19 -4.17
C PHE A 84 0.95 2.15 -4.87
N ASP A 85 0.74 3.45 -4.68
CA ASP A 85 1.59 4.48 -5.26
C ASP A 85 2.34 5.26 -4.18
N ILE A 86 3.66 5.15 -4.16
CA ILE A 86 4.53 5.87 -3.22
C ILE A 86 4.54 7.35 -3.60
N GLN A 87 3.99 8.19 -2.74
CA GLN A 87 3.90 9.64 -2.94
C GLN A 87 5.14 10.37 -2.46
N SER A 88 5.67 9.96 -1.30
CA SER A 88 6.84 10.58 -0.69
C SER A 88 7.53 9.61 0.27
N PHE A 89 8.77 9.94 0.61
CA PHE A 89 9.60 9.18 1.54
C PHE A 89 10.34 10.14 2.46
N GLU A 90 10.32 9.84 3.75
CA GLU A 90 11.10 10.51 4.78
C GLU A 90 12.08 9.51 5.40
N PRO A 91 13.40 9.67 5.20
CA PRO A 91 14.39 8.73 5.72
C PRO A 91 14.42 8.77 7.24
N MET A 92 14.70 7.63 7.85
CA MET A 92 14.89 7.56 9.30
C MET A 92 16.13 8.38 9.70
N PRO A 93 16.07 9.24 10.75
CA PRO A 93 17.19 10.08 11.14
C PRO A 93 18.46 9.27 11.47
N GLU A 94 19.63 9.78 11.06
CA GLU A 94 20.93 9.13 11.28
C GLU A 94 21.23 8.83 12.77
N GLU A 95 20.65 9.61 13.69
CA GLU A 95 20.77 9.44 15.14
C GLU A 95 20.31 8.05 15.63
N TYR A 96 19.44 7.37 14.88
CA TYR A 96 18.99 6.01 15.19
C TYR A 96 19.96 4.92 14.71
N TYR A 97 20.89 5.24 13.82
CA TYR A 97 21.91 4.31 13.32
C TYR A 97 23.24 4.41 14.08
N ALA A 98 23.49 5.53 14.76
CA ALA A 98 24.73 5.81 15.49
C ALA A 98 24.83 5.11 16.87
N GLY A 99 23.88 4.25 17.21
CA GLY A 99 23.89 3.45 18.44
C GLY A 99 24.43 2.04 18.24
N ASN A 100 25.74 1.91 18.00
CA ASN A 100 26.53 0.69 18.24
C ASN A 100 28.04 1.02 18.33
#